data_AF-A0A1B0AJM2-F1
#
_entry.id   AF-A0A1B0AJM2-F1
#
_cell.length_a   1.000
_cell.length_b   1.000
_cell.length_c   1.000
_cell.angle_alpha   90.00
_cell.angle_beta   90.00
_cell.angle_gamma   90.00
#
_symmetry.space_group_name_H-M   'P 1'
#
loop_
_entity.id
_entity.type
_entity.pdbx_description
1 polymer ?
#
loop_
_entity_poly.entity_id
_entity_poly.type
_entity_poly.pdbx_seq_one_letter_code
_entity_poly.pdbx_strand_id
1 'polypeptide(L)'
;MTTSITSLLQALHIIPTSSIKQKTSQSVTTTNKSNVGLTATSLPEICLKTVAQHDDYSDCWIVVYDRVYDVTNFLQDHPGGSDIIMDYAGRDATLAFHGTGHSADAIEQMREYLIGELPSQERIFRTKNTQVLLKGIPE
;
A
#
# COMPACT_ATOMS: atom_id res chain seq x y z
N MET A 1 62.31 12.29 -20.33
CA MET A 1 61.56 11.39 -21.22
C MET A 1 60.12 11.41 -20.75
N THR A 2 59.23 12.02 -21.52
CA THR A 2 57.82 12.24 -21.19
C THR A 2 56.98 11.04 -21.63
N THR A 3 56.22 10.43 -20.71
CA THR A 3 55.15 9.51 -21.07
C THR A 3 53.85 9.99 -20.45
N SER A 4 53.11 10.76 -21.23
CA SER A 4 51.68 10.95 -21.07
C SER A 4 50.97 9.67 -21.49
N ILE A 5 50.12 9.11 -20.63
CA ILE A 5 48.99 8.30 -21.10
C ILE A 5 47.77 8.70 -20.27
N THR A 6 46.90 9.45 -20.93
CA THR A 6 45.54 9.81 -20.53
C THR A 6 44.70 8.55 -20.37
N SER A 7 44.04 8.37 -19.22
CA SER A 7 42.92 7.43 -19.10
C SER A 7 41.67 8.18 -18.67
N LEU A 8 40.64 7.97 -19.47
CA LEU A 8 39.36 8.66 -19.58
C LEU A 8 38.28 7.81 -18.88
N LEU A 9 37.33 8.46 -18.18
CA LEU A 9 35.98 7.96 -17.80
C LEU A 9 35.95 6.84 -16.73
N GLN A 10 35.09 6.80 -15.71
CA GLN A 10 33.64 7.03 -15.68
C GLN A 10 33.15 7.60 -14.32
N ALA A 11 31.95 8.15 -14.37
CA ALA A 11 31.32 9.04 -13.40
C ALA A 11 30.38 8.33 -12.40
N LEU A 12 29.94 9.13 -11.40
CA LEU A 12 28.73 9.00 -10.57
C LEU A 12 28.65 7.90 -9.48
N HIS A 13 28.94 8.29 -8.23
CA HIS A 13 28.27 7.86 -6.99
C HIS A 13 28.40 9.03 -5.99
N ILE A 14 27.40 9.91 -5.83
CA ILE A 14 26.18 9.81 -5.00
C ILE A 14 26.48 9.86 -3.48
N ILE A 15 26.33 11.09 -2.97
CA ILE A 15 25.72 11.59 -1.70
C ILE A 15 26.36 11.25 -0.33
N PRO A 16 26.67 12.27 0.51
CA PRO A 16 27.10 12.11 1.89
C PRO A 16 25.96 11.85 2.89
N THR A 17 26.30 11.07 3.91
CA THR A 17 25.47 10.58 5.01
C THR A 17 25.12 11.62 6.08
N SER A 18 23.87 11.53 6.55
CA SER A 18 23.41 11.66 7.95
C SER A 18 23.34 13.02 8.68
N SER A 19 22.09 13.34 9.03
CA SER A 19 21.57 13.72 10.36
C SER A 19 21.76 15.16 10.86
N ILE A 20 20.64 15.83 11.16
CA ILE A 20 20.28 16.50 12.43
C ILE A 20 19.09 17.44 12.19
N LYS A 21 17.90 17.11 12.74
CA LYS A 21 16.95 18.13 13.24
C LYS A 21 15.97 17.59 14.29
N GLN A 22 16.31 17.92 15.54
CA GLN A 22 15.46 18.53 16.58
C GLN A 22 14.15 17.84 17.02
N LYS A 23 14.26 17.26 18.23
CA LYS A 23 13.22 17.06 19.24
C LYS A 23 12.60 18.40 19.66
N THR A 24 11.27 18.53 19.61
CA THR A 24 10.53 19.45 20.49
C THR A 24 9.15 18.86 20.79
N SER A 25 8.96 18.58 22.07
CA SER A 25 7.71 18.16 22.70
C SER A 25 6.61 19.21 22.53
N GLN A 26 5.37 18.77 22.39
CA GLN A 26 4.22 19.43 23.01
C GLN A 26 3.02 18.50 23.10
N SER A 27 2.75 18.10 24.34
CA SER A 27 1.52 17.51 24.82
C SER A 27 0.47 18.61 24.91
N VAL A 28 -0.66 18.48 24.21
CA VAL A 28 -1.90 19.17 24.55
C VAL A 28 -3.06 18.21 24.38
N THR A 29 -3.58 17.75 25.52
CA THR A 29 -4.89 17.13 25.68
C THR A 29 -5.97 18.18 25.45
N THR A 30 -6.93 17.94 24.56
CA THR A 30 -8.26 18.55 24.68
C THR A 30 -9.31 17.59 24.11
N THR A 31 -10.08 17.05 25.04
CA THR A 31 -11.35 16.34 24.88
C THR A 31 -12.33 17.14 24.03
N ASN A 32 -13.02 16.49 23.08
CA ASN A 32 -14.38 16.88 22.73
C ASN A 32 -15.22 15.66 22.37
N LYS A 33 -16.02 15.22 23.35
CA LYS A 33 -17.20 14.39 23.13
C LYS A 33 -18.22 15.24 22.38
N SER A 34 -18.65 14.79 21.21
CA SER A 34 -19.94 15.17 20.65
C SER A 34 -20.50 14.00 19.83
N ASN A 35 -21.77 13.77 20.07
CA ASN A 35 -22.57 12.61 19.77
C ASN A 35 -23.20 12.80 18.38
N VAL A 36 -22.92 11.90 17.44
CA VAL A 36 -23.66 11.71 16.18
C VAL A 36 -23.62 10.21 15.93
N GLY A 37 -24.71 9.46 16.11
CA GLY A 37 -25.87 9.45 15.22
C GLY A 37 -25.63 8.38 14.15
N LEU A 38 -26.43 7.31 14.16
CA LEU A 38 -26.27 6.12 13.31
C LEU A 38 -25.97 6.47 11.84
N THR A 39 -24.81 6.08 11.33
CA THR A 39 -24.45 6.21 9.90
C THR A 39 -23.76 4.95 9.42
N ALA A 40 -24.10 4.50 8.21
CA ALA A 40 -23.57 3.31 7.56
C ALA A 40 -22.04 3.27 7.62
N THR A 41 -21.47 2.11 7.94
CA THR A 41 -20.04 1.89 8.18
C THR A 41 -19.21 2.21 6.92
N SER A 42 -18.82 3.47 6.74
CA SER A 42 -17.90 3.89 5.69
C SER A 42 -16.49 3.45 6.07
N LEU A 43 -15.81 2.74 5.17
CA LEU A 43 -14.40 2.40 5.33
C LEU A 43 -13.54 3.68 5.37
N PRO A 44 -12.43 3.71 6.12
CA PRO A 44 -11.48 4.82 6.08
C PRO A 44 -10.88 5.01 4.69
N GLU A 45 -10.72 6.27 4.26
CA GLU A 45 -10.01 6.58 3.02
C GLU A 45 -8.49 6.64 3.24
N ILE A 46 -7.73 5.87 2.48
CA ILE A 46 -6.26 5.78 2.54
C ILE A 46 -5.71 6.01 1.14
N CYS A 47 -4.88 7.03 0.92
CA CYS A 47 -4.34 7.32 -0.40
C CYS A 47 -3.13 6.44 -0.76
N LEU A 48 -2.87 6.28 -2.06
CA LEU A 48 -1.76 5.51 -2.60
C LEU A 48 -0.40 5.95 -2.05
N LYS A 49 -0.24 7.26 -1.79
CA LYS A 49 0.99 7.79 -1.18
C LYS A 49 1.24 7.23 0.22
N THR A 50 0.19 7.01 1.00
CA THR A 50 0.30 6.38 2.32
C THR A 50 0.60 4.90 2.15
N VAL A 51 -0.14 4.20 1.29
CA VAL A 51 0.09 2.76 1.02
C VAL A 51 1.54 2.49 0.60
N ALA A 52 2.13 3.33 -0.24
CA ALA A 52 3.51 3.21 -0.69
C ALA A 52 4.59 3.33 0.41
N GLN A 53 4.22 3.65 1.65
CA GLN A 53 5.13 3.65 2.81
C GLN A 53 5.18 2.31 3.54
N HIS A 54 4.28 1.38 3.19
CA HIS A 54 4.12 0.07 3.81
C HIS A 54 4.59 -1.00 2.81
N ASP A 55 5.90 -1.01 2.55
CA ASP A 55 6.58 -1.82 1.53
C ASP A 55 7.68 -2.75 2.11
N ASP A 56 7.52 -3.22 3.36
CA ASP A 56 8.46 -4.11 4.04
C ASP A 56 7.79 -5.39 4.57
N TYR A 57 8.56 -6.45 4.82
CA TYR A 57 8.05 -7.71 5.39
C TYR A 57 7.41 -7.55 6.79
N SER A 58 7.79 -6.53 7.53
CA SER A 58 7.20 -6.20 8.84
C SER A 58 6.07 -5.18 8.78
N ASP A 59 5.81 -4.62 7.59
CA ASP A 59 4.80 -3.60 7.34
C ASP A 59 4.44 -3.58 5.85
N CYS A 60 3.48 -4.42 5.45
CA CYS A 60 3.16 -4.69 4.05
C CYS A 60 1.68 -4.45 3.76
N TRP A 61 1.40 -3.37 3.02
CA TRP A 61 0.05 -3.10 2.53
C TRP A 61 -0.05 -3.26 1.03
N ILE A 62 -1.20 -3.70 0.56
CA ILE A 62 -1.49 -3.83 -0.88
C ILE A 62 -2.86 -3.23 -1.20
N VAL A 63 -3.04 -2.83 -2.46
CA VAL A 63 -4.34 -2.43 -2.99
C VAL A 63 -4.90 -3.52 -3.89
N VAL A 64 -6.15 -3.91 -3.67
CA VAL A 64 -6.88 -4.83 -4.54
C VAL A 64 -8.29 -4.29 -4.76
N TYR A 65 -8.66 -4.03 -6.02
CA TYR A 65 -9.95 -3.46 -6.41
C TYR A 65 -10.33 -2.19 -5.63
N ASP A 66 -9.39 -1.24 -5.58
CA ASP A 66 -9.48 0.04 -4.84
C ASP A 66 -9.62 -0.08 -3.31
N ARG A 67 -9.45 -1.27 -2.74
CA ARG A 67 -9.41 -1.49 -1.29
C ARG A 67 -8.00 -1.69 -0.80
N VAL A 68 -7.73 -1.21 0.41
CA VAL A 68 -6.42 -1.28 1.04
C VAL A 68 -6.43 -2.36 2.11
N TYR A 69 -5.46 -3.28 2.01
CA TYR A 69 -5.33 -4.43 2.88
C TYR A 69 -3.98 -4.41 3.59
N ASP A 70 -3.99 -4.63 4.91
CA ASP A 70 -2.79 -4.91 5.69
C ASP A 70 -2.56 -6.42 5.72
N VAL A 71 -1.63 -6.89 4.90
CA VAL A 71 -1.33 -8.32 4.74
C VAL A 71 -0.07 -8.74 5.50
N THR A 72 0.46 -7.87 6.37
CA THR A 72 1.72 -8.11 7.12
C THR A 72 1.72 -9.46 7.83
N ASN A 73 0.63 -9.78 8.54
CA ASN A 73 0.52 -11.04 9.27
C ASN A 73 0.22 -12.24 8.36
N PHE A 74 -0.27 -12.01 7.14
CA PHE A 74 -0.64 -13.05 6.19
C PHE A 74 0.51 -13.51 5.30
N LEU A 75 1.61 -12.73 5.20
CA LEU A 75 2.72 -13.01 4.29
C LEU A 75 3.23 -14.46 4.39
N GLN A 76 3.36 -15.01 5.60
CA GLN A 76 3.87 -16.37 5.82
C GLN A 76 2.82 -17.46 5.58
N ASP A 77 1.54 -17.11 5.70
CA ASP A 77 0.41 -18.03 5.52
C ASP A 77 -0.09 -18.06 4.07
N HIS A 78 0.42 -17.16 3.21
CA HIS A 78 0.04 -17.10 1.81
C HIS A 78 0.47 -18.37 1.06
N PRO A 79 -0.47 -19.16 0.50
CA PRO A 79 -0.15 -20.42 -0.18
C PRO A 79 0.75 -20.28 -1.41
N GLY A 80 0.77 -19.10 -2.04
CA GLY A 80 1.66 -18.77 -3.15
C GLY A 80 3.07 -18.35 -2.73
N GLY A 81 3.34 -18.24 -1.42
CA GLY A 81 4.59 -17.73 -0.85
C GLY A 81 4.57 -16.23 -0.60
N SER A 82 5.32 -15.78 0.42
CA SER A 82 5.42 -14.37 0.81
C SER A 82 5.98 -13.48 -0.31
N ASP A 83 6.95 -14.00 -1.06
CA ASP A 83 7.69 -13.21 -2.06
C ASP A 83 6.78 -12.70 -3.19
N ILE A 84 5.73 -13.47 -3.52
CA ILE A 84 4.75 -13.06 -4.53
C ILE A 84 3.93 -11.84 -4.08
N ILE A 85 3.63 -11.74 -2.78
CA ILE A 85 2.97 -10.54 -2.23
C ILE A 85 3.97 -9.38 -2.18
N MET A 86 5.22 -9.69 -1.83
CA MET A 86 6.28 -8.69 -1.67
C MET A 86 6.56 -7.90 -2.95
N ASP A 87 6.44 -8.52 -4.12
CA ASP A 87 6.55 -7.85 -5.44
C ASP A 87 5.53 -6.70 -5.61
N TYR A 88 4.44 -6.71 -4.83
CA TYR A 88 3.38 -5.71 -4.85
C TYR A 88 3.25 -4.92 -3.54
N ALA A 89 4.19 -5.06 -2.60
CA ALA A 89 4.15 -4.32 -1.34
C ALA A 89 4.15 -2.80 -1.61
N GLY A 90 3.25 -2.10 -0.93
CA GLY A 90 3.01 -0.67 -1.09
C GLY A 90 2.33 -0.27 -2.42
N ARG A 91 1.75 -1.21 -3.18
CA ARG A 91 1.26 -0.98 -4.55
C ARG A 91 -0.09 -1.65 -4.82
N ASP A 92 -0.64 -1.39 -5.99
CA ASP A 92 -1.81 -2.10 -6.51
C ASP A 92 -1.43 -3.48 -7.05
N ALA A 93 -2.04 -4.51 -6.48
CA ALA A 93 -1.87 -5.92 -6.82
C ALA A 93 -3.08 -6.49 -7.59
N THR A 94 -4.03 -5.65 -8.01
CA THR A 94 -5.33 -6.08 -8.55
C THR A 94 -5.19 -7.01 -9.75
N LEU A 95 -4.31 -6.67 -10.70
CA LEU A 95 -4.13 -7.50 -11.90
C LEU A 95 -3.49 -8.85 -11.59
N ALA A 96 -2.51 -8.88 -10.68
CA ALA A 96 -1.88 -10.12 -10.24
C ALA A 96 -2.87 -11.00 -9.47
N PHE A 97 -3.61 -10.39 -8.54
CA PHE A 97 -4.63 -11.05 -7.76
C PHE A 97 -5.73 -11.67 -8.63
N HIS A 98 -6.23 -10.90 -9.61
CA HIS A 98 -7.24 -11.34 -10.56
C HIS A 98 -6.72 -12.46 -11.48
N GLY A 99 -5.52 -12.28 -12.05
CA GLY A 99 -4.92 -13.20 -13.00
C GLY A 99 -4.61 -14.58 -12.42
N THR A 100 -4.29 -14.65 -11.12
CA THR A 100 -4.04 -15.92 -10.41
C THR A 100 -5.29 -16.76 -10.23
N GLY A 101 -6.48 -16.15 -10.14
CA GLY A 101 -7.74 -16.87 -9.99
C GLY A 101 -7.94 -17.47 -8.59
N HIS A 102 -7.83 -16.64 -7.55
CA HIS A 102 -8.12 -17.03 -6.16
C HIS A 102 -9.55 -17.58 -6.01
N SER A 103 -9.73 -18.58 -5.13
CA SER A 103 -11.05 -19.14 -4.83
C SER A 103 -11.94 -18.14 -4.11
N ALA A 104 -13.26 -18.37 -4.12
CA ALA A 104 -14.21 -17.54 -3.39
C ALA A 104 -13.89 -17.48 -1.88
N ASP A 105 -13.46 -18.59 -1.29
CA ASP A 105 -13.08 -18.65 0.12
C ASP A 105 -11.80 -17.83 0.41
N ALA A 106 -10.81 -17.85 -0.50
CA ALA A 106 -9.60 -17.04 -0.33
C ALA A 106 -9.92 -15.55 -0.44
N ILE A 107 -10.83 -15.19 -1.34
CA ILE A 107 -11.35 -13.84 -1.48
C ILE A 107 -12.11 -13.41 -0.22
N GLU A 108 -12.88 -14.31 0.40
CA GLU A 108 -13.58 -14.05 1.66
C GLU A 108 -12.61 -13.73 2.80
N GLN A 109 -11.53 -14.51 2.91
CA GLN A 109 -10.49 -14.34 3.93
C GLN A 109 -9.81 -12.97 3.84
N MET A 110 -9.73 -12.37 2.64
CA MET A 110 -9.17 -11.01 2.50
C MET A 110 -9.90 -9.97 3.35
N ARG A 111 -11.19 -10.17 3.66
CA ARG A 111 -11.96 -9.22 4.46
C ARG A 111 -11.38 -9.01 5.85
N GLU A 112 -10.68 -9.99 6.41
CA GLU A 112 -10.02 -9.89 7.72
C GLU A 112 -8.87 -8.88 7.72
N TYR A 113 -8.26 -8.65 6.55
CA TYR A 113 -7.11 -7.77 6.36
C TYR A 113 -7.51 -6.37 5.85
N LEU A 114 -8.81 -6.12 5.65
CA LEU A 114 -9.31 -4.87 5.08
C LEU A 114 -9.18 -3.72 6.10
N ILE A 115 -8.39 -2.70 5.75
CA ILE A 115 -8.17 -1.52 6.61
C ILE A 115 -8.78 -0.23 6.06
N GLY A 116 -9.10 -0.20 4.76
CA GLY A 116 -9.68 0.98 4.15
C GLY A 116 -9.94 0.85 2.65
N GLU A 117 -10.22 1.98 2.02
CA GLU A 117 -10.38 2.10 0.58
C GLU A 117 -9.66 3.34 0.05
N LEU A 118 -9.31 3.34 -1.24
CA LEU A 118 -8.68 4.50 -1.86
C LEU A 118 -9.64 5.71 -1.86
N PRO A 119 -9.16 6.95 -1.83
CA PRO A 119 -10.02 8.13 -2.03
C PRO A 119 -10.62 8.09 -3.44
N SER A 120 -11.82 8.64 -3.61
CA SER A 120 -12.58 8.57 -4.87
C SER A 120 -11.80 8.99 -6.13
N GLN A 121 -10.83 9.89 -6.00
CA GLN A 121 -9.99 10.42 -7.07
C GLN A 121 -8.92 9.43 -7.55
N GLU A 122 -8.57 8.45 -6.72
CA GLU A 122 -7.56 7.43 -6.99
C GLU A 122 -8.19 6.07 -7.35
N ARG A 123 -9.53 5.95 -7.32
CA ARG A 123 -10.27 4.73 -7.66
C ARG A 123 -10.40 4.53 -9.16
N ILE A 124 -10.23 3.29 -9.61
CA ILE A 124 -10.44 2.89 -11.01
C ILE A 124 -11.53 1.84 -11.19
N PHE A 125 -11.82 1.03 -10.17
CA PHE A 125 -12.81 -0.06 -10.20
C PHE A 125 -14.15 0.32 -9.55
N ARG A 126 -14.12 1.04 -8.43
CA ARG A 126 -15.27 1.39 -7.57
C ARG A 126 -15.68 2.85 -7.73
N THR A 127 -15.87 3.30 -8.97
CA THR A 127 -16.43 4.64 -9.25
C THR A 127 -17.96 4.59 -9.36
N LYS A 128 -18.63 5.71 -9.08
CA LYS A 128 -20.10 5.84 -9.10
C LYS A 128 -20.75 5.47 -10.45
N ASN A 129 -19.98 5.44 -11.54
CA ASN A 129 -20.45 5.13 -12.89
C ASN A 129 -20.03 3.73 -13.40
N THR A 130 -19.30 2.95 -12.61
CA THR A 130 -18.72 1.69 -13.07
C THR A 130 -19.49 0.46 -12.57
N GLN A 131 -20.79 0.35 -12.86
CA GLN A 131 -21.53 -0.90 -12.56
C GLN A 131 -21.08 -2.09 -13.42
N VAL A 132 -20.39 -1.85 -14.54
CA VAL A 132 -20.01 -2.89 -15.50
C VAL A 132 -18.72 -3.62 -15.13
N LEU A 133 -17.75 -2.98 -14.47
CA LEU A 133 -16.49 -3.60 -14.06
C LEU A 133 -16.56 -4.35 -12.72
N LEU A 134 -17.69 -4.25 -12.00
CA LEU A 134 -17.89 -4.92 -10.71
C LEU A 134 -18.33 -6.39 -10.84
N LYS A 135 -18.66 -6.89 -12.04
CA LYS A 135 -19.03 -8.30 -12.25
C LYS A 135 -17.83 -9.20 -11.95
N GLY A 136 -17.83 -9.83 -10.78
CA GLY A 136 -16.76 -10.72 -10.31
C GLY A 136 -15.78 -10.07 -9.35
N ILE A 137 -16.00 -8.82 -8.94
CA ILE A 137 -15.23 -8.18 -7.87
C ILE A 137 -15.92 -8.48 -6.53
N PRO A 138 -15.21 -8.97 -5.51
CA PRO A 138 -15.78 -9.19 -4.19
C PRO A 138 -16.29 -7.90 -3.53
N GLU A 139 -17.49 -8.00 -2.96
CA GLU A 139 -18.13 -6.97 -2.14
C GLU A 139 -17.42 -6.73 -0.81
#